data_AF-T0YCU7-F1
#
_entry.id   AF-T0YCU7-F1
#
_cell.length_a   1.000
_cell.length_b   1.000
_cell.length_c   1.000
_cell.angle_alpha   90.00
_cell.angle_beta   90.00
_cell.angle_gamma   90.00
#
_symmetry.space_group_name_H-M   'P 1'
#
loop_
_entity.id
_entity.type
_entity.pdbx_description
1 polymer ?
#
loop_
_entity_poly.entity_id
_entity_poly.type
_entity_poly.pdbx_seq_one_letter_code
_entity_poly.pdbx_strand_id
1 'polypeptide(L)'
;GVHLLRAATYPYAPELRADVLALAQGDDAVELDQFGHLDVRLGEAFAIAALDLLRAAGTRMTAVRALGSHGQTVRHRPDGPHPFTLQLGDASVIAERTGMVTVADFRRADVAAGGQGAPLLPILHAALLARPGEARAVLNLGGVANLTLLDANGGVRGFDTGPANA
;
A
#
# COMPACT_ATOMS: atom_id res chain seq x y z
N GLY A 1 2.70 -9.04 20.69
CA GLY A 1 3.37 -8.94 19.38
C GLY A 1 2.31 -8.82 18.30
N VAL A 2 2.71 -8.71 17.03
CA VAL A 2 1.76 -8.76 15.91
C VAL A 2 1.52 -10.22 15.54
N HIS A 3 0.24 -10.60 15.44
CA HIS A 3 -0.19 -11.96 15.11
C HIS A 3 -1.08 -11.91 13.87
N LEU A 4 -0.71 -12.64 12.81
CA LEU A 4 -1.53 -12.77 11.62
C LEU A 4 -2.72 -13.69 11.93
N LEU A 5 -3.93 -13.14 11.92
CA LEU A 5 -5.14 -13.93 12.16
C LEU A 5 -5.64 -14.60 10.88
N ARG A 6 -5.73 -13.84 9.79
CA ARG A 6 -6.15 -14.29 8.46
C ARG A 6 -5.53 -13.44 7.35
N ALA A 7 -5.36 -14.05 6.18
CA ALA A 7 -4.94 -13.40 4.94
C ALA A 7 -5.65 -14.06 3.77
N ALA A 8 -5.97 -13.28 2.74
CA ALA A 8 -6.49 -13.75 1.47
C ALA A 8 -6.09 -12.78 0.36
N THR A 9 -6.05 -13.28 -0.86
CA THR A 9 -5.83 -12.47 -2.07
C THR A 9 -7.09 -12.55 -2.93
N TYR A 10 -7.59 -11.39 -3.34
CA TYR A 10 -8.76 -11.27 -4.19
C TYR A 10 -8.32 -10.73 -5.55
N PRO A 11 -8.51 -11.50 -6.64
CA PRO A 11 -8.15 -11.01 -7.97
C PRO A 11 -9.07 -9.86 -8.38
N TYR A 12 -8.52 -8.85 -9.05
CA TYR A 12 -9.34 -7.86 -9.72
C TYR A 12 -10.17 -8.51 -10.83
N ALA A 13 -11.37 -7.97 -11.06
CA ALA A 13 -12.11 -8.24 -12.28
C ALA A 13 -11.23 -7.91 -13.50
N PRO A 14 -11.26 -8.72 -14.58
CA PRO A 14 -10.39 -8.52 -15.74
C PRO A 14 -10.41 -7.10 -16.30
N GLU A 15 -11.58 -6.47 -16.35
CA GLU A 15 -11.81 -5.12 -16.85
C GLU A 15 -11.18 -4.08 -15.93
N LEU A 16 -11.38 -4.21 -14.61
CA LEU A 16 -10.76 -3.33 -13.62
C LEU A 16 -9.23 -3.43 -13.68
N ARG A 17 -8.70 -4.64 -13.84
CA ARG A 17 -7.25 -4.85 -14.01
C ARG A 17 -6.74 -4.18 -15.29
N ALA A 18 -7.47 -4.31 -16.40
CA ALA A 18 -7.09 -3.68 -17.66
C ALA A 18 -7.06 -2.15 -17.54
N ASP A 19 -8.07 -1.55 -16.90
CA ASP A 19 -8.14 -0.11 -16.70
C ASP A 19 -7.00 0.42 -15.82
N VAL A 20 -6.68 -0.29 -14.73
CA VAL A 20 -5.54 0.06 -13.87
C VAL A 20 -4.23 0.01 -14.64
N LEU A 21 -4.01 -1.03 -15.45
CA LEU A 21 -2.79 -1.16 -16.24
C LEU A 21 -2.70 -0.08 -17.32
N ALA A 22 -3.79 0.20 -18.02
CA ALA A 22 -3.84 1.26 -19.02
C ALA A 22 -3.46 2.61 -18.40
N LEU A 23 -4.00 2.94 -17.23
CA LEU A 23 -3.67 4.18 -16.53
C LEU A 23 -2.23 4.20 -15.98
N ALA A 24 -1.77 3.08 -15.41
CA ALA A 24 -0.45 3.00 -14.79
C ALA A 24 0.69 2.92 -15.83
N GLN A 25 0.43 2.47 -17.05
CA GLN A 25 1.45 2.28 -18.09
C GLN A 25 1.33 3.27 -19.26
N GLY A 26 0.17 3.90 -19.47
CA GLY A 26 -0.01 4.84 -20.57
C GLY A 26 0.74 6.14 -20.33
N ASP A 27 1.42 6.68 -21.34
CA ASP A 27 2.02 8.02 -21.29
C ASP A 27 1.07 9.11 -21.84
N ASP A 28 -0.13 8.71 -22.25
CA ASP A 28 -1.14 9.58 -22.86
C ASP A 28 -1.91 10.46 -21.85
N ALA A 29 -2.63 11.44 -22.38
CA ALA A 29 -3.55 12.27 -21.60
C ALA A 29 -4.60 11.39 -20.91
N VAL A 30 -4.72 11.56 -19.60
CA VAL A 30 -5.72 10.86 -18.77
C VAL A 30 -6.99 11.70 -18.72
N GLU A 31 -8.11 11.10 -19.12
CA GLU A 31 -9.43 11.69 -18.88
C GLU A 31 -9.75 11.71 -17.38
N LEU A 32 -10.13 12.88 -16.86
CA LEU A 32 -10.31 13.09 -15.42
C LEU A 32 -11.50 12.28 -14.89
N ASP A 33 -12.56 12.16 -15.68
CA ASP A 33 -13.73 11.36 -15.30
C ASP A 33 -13.37 9.87 -15.24
N GLN A 34 -12.52 9.38 -16.17
CA GLN A 34 -12.02 8.01 -16.14
C GLN A 34 -11.18 7.75 -14.89
N PHE A 35 -10.32 8.70 -14.52
CA PHE A 35 -9.54 8.63 -13.28
C PHE A 35 -10.44 8.54 -12.05
N GLY A 36 -11.44 9.42 -11.94
CA GLY A 36 -12.38 9.43 -10.82
C GLY A 36 -13.23 8.16 -10.74
N HIS A 37 -13.71 7.65 -11.88
CA HIS A 37 -14.44 6.38 -11.93
C HIS A 37 -13.58 5.20 -11.48
N LEU A 38 -12.31 5.18 -11.88
CA LEU A 38 -11.39 4.12 -11.48
C LEU A 38 -11.08 4.16 -9.97
N ASP A 39 -10.91 5.35 -9.41
CA ASP A 39 -10.68 5.56 -7.98
C ASP A 39 -11.81 4.97 -7.11
N VAL A 40 -13.06 5.28 -7.48
CA VAL A 40 -14.26 4.75 -6.82
C VAL A 40 -14.39 3.24 -7.01
N ARG A 41 -14.19 2.72 -8.23
CA ARG A 41 -14.29 1.27 -8.51
C ARG A 41 -13.26 0.46 -7.73
N LEU A 42 -12.04 0.99 -7.55
CA LEU A 42 -11.03 0.39 -6.70
C LEU A 42 -11.43 0.42 -5.21
N GLY A 43 -12.01 1.54 -4.75
CA GLY A 43 -12.56 1.65 -3.40
C GLY A 43 -13.63 0.59 -3.12
N GLU A 44 -14.58 0.39 -4.04
CA GLU A 44 -15.60 -0.66 -3.96
C GLU A 44 -14.96 -2.07 -3.92
N ALA A 45 -13.99 -2.34 -4.80
CA ALA A 45 -13.30 -3.63 -4.82
C ALA A 45 -12.55 -3.93 -3.51
N PHE A 46 -11.90 -2.92 -2.92
CA PHE A 46 -11.22 -3.05 -1.63
C PHE A 46 -12.18 -3.23 -0.47
N ALA A 47 -13.33 -2.55 -0.48
CA ALA A 47 -14.38 -2.76 0.52
C ALA A 47 -14.91 -4.19 0.47
N ILE A 48 -15.21 -4.70 -0.73
CA ILE A 48 -15.66 -6.09 -0.94
C ILE A 48 -14.62 -7.08 -0.42
N ALA A 49 -13.35 -6.91 -0.79
CA ALA A 49 -12.27 -7.77 -0.33
C ALA A 49 -12.14 -7.78 1.21
N ALA A 50 -12.26 -6.62 1.86
CA ALA A 50 -12.21 -6.52 3.32
C ALA A 50 -13.40 -7.25 3.98
N LEU A 51 -14.62 -7.05 3.48
CA LEU A 51 -15.83 -7.68 4.00
C LEU A 51 -15.81 -9.20 3.82
N ASP A 52 -15.35 -9.67 2.66
CA ASP A 52 -15.22 -11.10 2.38
C ASP A 52 -14.17 -11.77 3.27
N LEU A 53 -13.05 -11.09 3.53
CA LEU A 53 -12.03 -11.60 4.46
C LEU A 53 -12.59 -11.72 5.87
N LEU A 54 -13.31 -10.71 6.35
CA LEU A 54 -13.93 -10.74 7.68
C LEU A 54 -15.00 -11.83 7.78
N ARG A 55 -15.82 -12.01 6.73
CA ARG A 55 -16.82 -13.09 6.67
C ARG A 55 -16.15 -14.46 6.73
N ALA A 56 -15.12 -14.69 5.91
CA ALA A 56 -14.37 -15.95 5.90
C ALA A 56 -13.63 -16.22 7.23
N ALA A 57 -13.23 -15.16 7.93
CA ALA A 57 -12.61 -15.24 9.25
C ALA A 57 -13.60 -15.49 10.39
N GLY A 58 -14.90 -15.29 10.16
CA GLY A 58 -15.90 -15.21 11.24
C GLY A 58 -15.73 -13.98 12.15
N THR A 59 -15.03 -12.96 11.68
CA THR A 59 -14.71 -11.76 12.46
C THR A 59 -15.79 -10.70 12.27
N ARG A 60 -16.36 -10.22 13.37
CA ARG A 60 -17.32 -9.11 13.33
C ARG A 60 -16.62 -7.81 12.98
N MET A 61 -17.25 -6.96 12.17
CA MET A 61 -16.72 -5.64 11.80
C MET A 61 -16.38 -4.79 13.03
N THR A 62 -17.20 -4.86 14.09
CA THR A 62 -16.97 -4.14 15.36
C THR A 62 -15.71 -4.57 16.12
N ALA A 63 -15.10 -5.70 15.75
CA ALA A 63 -13.84 -6.16 16.32
C ALA A 63 -12.61 -5.55 15.60
N VAL A 64 -12.82 -4.89 14.46
CA VAL A 64 -11.77 -4.22 13.69
C VAL A 64 -11.72 -2.75 14.10
N ARG A 65 -10.57 -2.31 14.59
CA ARG A 65 -10.36 -0.91 14.98
C ARG A 65 -10.33 0.03 13.78
N ALA A 66 -9.62 -0.38 12.73
CA ALA A 66 -9.49 0.37 11.49
C ALA A 66 -9.02 -0.55 10.36
N LEU A 67 -9.33 -0.14 9.13
CA LEU A 67 -8.71 -0.63 7.90
C LEU A 67 -7.50 0.23 7.55
N GLY A 68 -6.41 -0.42 7.14
CA GLY A 68 -5.28 0.24 6.49
C GLY A 68 -5.30 -0.05 5.00
N SER A 69 -5.60 0.95 4.16
CA SER A 69 -5.63 0.81 2.70
C SER A 69 -4.44 1.53 2.08
N HIS A 70 -3.51 0.77 1.49
CA HIS A 70 -2.41 1.36 0.74
C HIS A 70 -2.90 2.08 -0.53
N GLY A 71 -3.99 1.58 -1.12
CA GLY A 71 -4.43 1.96 -2.45
C GLY A 71 -3.64 1.25 -3.56
N GLN A 72 -3.96 1.59 -4.80
CA GLN A 72 -3.32 1.13 -6.03
C GLN A 72 -2.45 2.26 -6.59
N THR A 73 -1.13 2.12 -6.58
CA THR A 73 -0.25 3.13 -7.18
C THR A 73 -0.45 3.17 -8.69
N VAL A 74 -0.70 4.37 -9.23
CA VAL A 74 -0.76 4.64 -10.67
C VAL A 74 0.37 5.55 -11.14
N ARG A 75 0.90 6.39 -10.23
CA ARG A 75 2.07 7.24 -10.47
C ARG A 75 2.90 7.40 -9.20
N HIS A 76 4.21 7.45 -9.38
CA HIS A 76 5.17 7.73 -8.31
C HIS A 76 6.35 8.50 -8.88
N ARG A 77 6.48 9.77 -8.49
CA ARG A 77 7.48 10.74 -8.95
C ARG A 77 7.94 11.57 -7.74
N PRO A 78 8.67 10.96 -6.79
CA PRO A 78 9.13 11.66 -5.58
C PRO A 78 10.28 12.65 -5.85
N ASP A 79 10.81 12.69 -7.06
CA ASP A 79 11.87 13.60 -7.48
C ASP A 79 11.34 14.72 -8.39
N GLY A 80 12.15 15.76 -8.58
CA GLY A 80 11.84 16.90 -9.44
C GLY A 80 11.28 18.12 -8.69
N PRO A 81 10.87 19.17 -9.40
CA PRO A 81 10.46 20.44 -8.78
C PRO A 81 9.14 20.36 -8.01
N HIS A 82 8.28 19.38 -8.34
CA HIS A 82 6.97 19.17 -7.74
C HIS A 82 6.77 17.68 -7.46
N PRO A 83 7.41 17.14 -6.42
CA PRO A 83 7.39 15.71 -6.15
C PRO A 83 5.99 15.26 -5.72
N PHE A 84 5.55 14.10 -6.23
CA PHE A 84 4.22 13.57 -5.95
C PHE A 84 4.14 12.04 -6.06
N THR A 85 3.06 11.50 -5.51
CA THR A 85 2.71 10.09 -5.56
C THR A 85 1.18 9.96 -5.60
N LEU A 86 0.65 9.09 -6.46
CA LEU A 86 -0.78 8.88 -6.64
C LEU A 86 -1.14 7.41 -6.42
N GLN A 87 -1.95 7.19 -5.39
CA GLN A 87 -2.56 5.92 -5.05
C GLN A 87 -4.08 6.08 -5.20
N LEU A 88 -4.70 5.22 -6.02
CA LEU A 88 -6.15 5.15 -6.18
C LEU A 88 -6.79 4.16 -5.20
N GLY A 89 -8.10 4.25 -5.03
CA GLY A 89 -8.91 3.49 -4.10
C GLY A 89 -9.50 4.42 -3.05
N ASP A 90 -10.62 5.04 -3.38
CA ASP A 90 -11.27 6.06 -2.56
C ASP A 90 -11.53 5.54 -1.13
N ALA A 91 -10.82 6.12 -0.16
CA ALA A 91 -10.93 5.75 1.24
C ALA A 91 -12.30 6.08 1.85
N SER A 92 -13.00 7.08 1.31
CA SER A 92 -14.35 7.45 1.73
C SER A 92 -15.35 6.38 1.30
N VAL A 93 -15.23 5.87 0.07
CA VAL A 93 -16.02 4.73 -0.41
C VAL A 93 -15.74 3.50 0.44
N ILE A 94 -14.46 3.19 0.74
CA ILE A 94 -14.11 2.05 1.60
C ILE A 94 -14.75 2.21 2.98
N ALA A 95 -14.62 3.38 3.61
CA ALA A 95 -15.18 3.65 4.93
C ALA A 95 -16.70 3.52 4.94
N GLU A 96 -17.38 4.12 3.96
CA GLU A 96 -18.85 4.08 3.84
C GLU A 96 -19.36 2.65 3.63
N ARG A 97 -18.75 1.89 2.70
CA ARG A 97 -19.18 0.53 2.37
C ARG A 97 -18.93 -0.48 3.47
N THR A 98 -17.89 -0.26 4.26
CA THR A 98 -17.50 -1.19 5.33
C THR A 98 -18.02 -0.77 6.71
N GLY A 99 -18.43 0.48 6.88
CA GLY A 99 -18.77 1.06 8.18
C GLY A 99 -17.57 1.13 9.14
N MET A 100 -16.34 1.04 8.63
CA MET A 100 -15.11 1.01 9.44
C MET A 100 -14.26 2.26 9.20
N VAL A 101 -13.55 2.68 10.25
CA VAL A 101 -12.51 3.71 10.13
C VAL A 101 -11.48 3.23 9.13
N THR A 102 -11.25 4.02 8.08
CA THR A 102 -10.26 3.71 7.04
C THR A 102 -9.12 4.71 7.09
N VAL A 103 -7.91 4.20 7.25
CA VAL A 103 -6.66 4.96 7.16
C VAL A 103 -6.01 4.61 5.82
N ALA A 104 -5.74 5.63 5.02
CA ALA A 104 -5.17 5.49 3.68
C ALA A 104 -4.13 6.59 3.41
N ASP A 105 -3.64 6.66 2.18
CA ASP A 105 -2.72 7.71 1.69
C ASP A 105 -1.41 7.84 2.50
N PHE A 106 -0.81 6.69 2.80
CA PHE A 106 0.37 6.62 3.66
C PHE A 106 1.63 7.28 3.09
N ARG A 107 1.68 7.53 1.77
CA ARG A 107 2.91 7.98 1.10
C ARG A 107 3.01 9.50 0.96
N ARG A 108 1.89 10.20 0.79
CA ARG A 108 1.91 11.64 0.45
C ARG A 108 2.50 12.50 1.56
N ALA A 109 2.31 12.13 2.82
CA ALA A 109 2.91 12.84 3.95
C ALA A 109 4.45 12.80 3.94
N ASP A 110 5.04 11.65 3.60
CA ASP A 110 6.50 11.50 3.50
C ASP A 110 7.05 12.30 2.32
N VAL A 111 6.40 12.23 1.15
CA VAL A 111 6.79 13.04 -0.02
C VAL A 111 6.69 14.54 0.28
N ALA A 112 5.64 14.98 0.99
CA ALA A 112 5.49 16.38 1.38
C ALA A 112 6.59 16.85 2.36
N ALA A 113 7.15 15.94 3.16
CA ALA A 113 8.29 16.21 4.03
C ALA A 113 9.65 16.13 3.31
N GLY A 114 9.67 15.93 1.98
CA GLY A 114 10.89 15.79 1.17
C GLY A 114 11.45 14.37 1.15
N GLY A 115 10.71 13.40 1.68
CA GLY A 115 11.02 11.98 1.58
C GLY A 115 10.66 11.38 0.22
N GLN A 116 10.97 10.11 0.04
CA GLN A 116 10.75 9.39 -1.21
C GLN A 116 9.34 8.78 -1.31
N GLY A 117 8.56 8.78 -0.23
CA GLY A 117 7.27 8.09 -0.14
C GLY A 117 7.39 6.57 -0.18
N ALA A 118 8.60 6.02 -0.27
CA ALA A 118 8.91 4.60 -0.41
C ALA A 118 10.38 4.31 -0.04
N PRO A 119 10.71 3.07 0.39
CA PRO A 119 9.79 2.05 0.88
C PRO A 119 9.24 2.43 2.27
N LEU A 120 7.95 2.18 2.54
CA LEU A 120 7.35 2.40 3.88
C LEU A 120 7.58 1.22 4.85
N LEU A 121 7.95 0.07 4.30
CA LEU A 121 8.19 -1.17 5.05
C LEU A 121 9.32 -1.11 6.08
N PRO A 122 10.42 -0.32 5.94
CA PRO A 122 11.47 -0.25 6.95
C PRO A 122 10.98 0.11 8.35
N ILE A 123 9.99 1.01 8.46
CA ILE A 123 9.38 1.38 9.75
C ILE A 123 8.65 0.17 10.34
N LEU A 124 7.92 -0.58 9.51
CA LEU A 124 7.24 -1.81 9.95
C LEU A 124 8.26 -2.90 10.33
N HIS A 125 9.32 -3.08 9.55
CA HIS A 125 10.40 -4.01 9.86
C HIS A 125 11.07 -3.66 11.19
N ALA A 126 11.35 -2.39 11.45
CA ALA A 126 11.89 -1.94 12.72
C ALA A 126 10.94 -2.25 13.87
N ALA A 127 9.66 -1.90 13.74
CA ALA A 127 8.66 -2.15 14.78
C ALA A 127 8.45 -3.63 15.11
N LEU A 128 8.58 -4.52 14.11
CA LEU A 128 8.32 -5.96 14.27
C LEU A 128 9.58 -6.78 14.60
N LEU A 129 10.73 -6.38 14.06
CA LEU A 129 11.90 -7.24 13.97
C LEU A 129 13.14 -6.63 14.62
N ALA A 130 13.18 -5.34 14.96
CA ALA A 130 14.35 -4.76 15.63
C ALA A 130 14.56 -5.39 17.02
N ARG A 131 15.82 -5.63 17.38
CA ARG A 131 16.22 -6.09 18.70
C ARG A 131 17.46 -5.34 19.17
N PRO A 132 17.46 -4.78 20.39
CA PRO A 132 18.64 -4.12 20.95
C PRO A 132 19.85 -5.05 20.95
N GLY A 133 20.99 -4.57 20.46
CA GLY A 133 22.24 -5.33 20.41
C GLY A 133 22.35 -6.34 19.25
N GLU A 134 21.36 -6.42 18.37
CA GLU A 134 21.37 -7.35 17.22
C GLU A 134 21.11 -6.60 15.92
N ALA A 135 22.05 -6.70 14.97
CA ALA A 135 21.85 -6.18 13.62
C ALA A 135 21.08 -7.21 12.77
N ARG A 136 20.10 -6.74 11.99
CA ARG A 136 19.25 -7.59 11.15
C ARG A 136 19.09 -6.98 9.76
N ALA A 137 18.97 -7.84 8.76
CA ALA A 137 18.62 -7.45 7.41
C ALA A 137 17.29 -8.12 7.02
N VAL A 138 16.38 -7.36 6.42
CA VAL A 138 15.11 -7.85 5.90
C VAL A 138 15.10 -7.60 4.39
N LEU A 139 15.10 -8.67 3.61
CA LEU A 139 15.09 -8.63 2.16
C LEU A 139 13.70 -8.99 1.64
N ASN A 140 13.07 -8.07 0.91
CA ASN A 140 11.83 -8.33 0.19
C ASN A 140 12.13 -8.52 -1.30
N LEU A 141 11.66 -9.64 -1.87
CA LEU A 141 11.87 -10.01 -3.28
C LEU A 141 10.56 -9.87 -4.07
N GLY A 142 10.21 -8.64 -4.43
CA GLY A 142 9.07 -8.34 -5.31
C GLY A 142 9.47 -8.39 -6.79
N GLY A 143 8.89 -7.51 -7.63
CA GLY A 143 9.44 -7.23 -8.96
C GLY A 143 10.82 -6.56 -8.87
N VAL A 144 10.95 -5.60 -7.95
CA VAL A 144 12.22 -5.02 -7.50
C VAL A 144 12.50 -5.52 -6.08
N ALA A 145 13.73 -5.96 -5.83
CA ALA A 145 14.20 -6.31 -4.50
C ALA A 145 14.51 -5.05 -3.68
N ASN A 146 14.13 -5.07 -2.40
CA ASN A 146 14.49 -4.02 -1.45
C ASN A 146 14.99 -4.61 -0.13
N LEU A 147 15.97 -3.93 0.47
CA LEU A 147 16.60 -4.32 1.71
C LEU A 147 16.32 -3.29 2.79
N THR A 148 15.94 -3.76 3.98
CA THR A 148 15.97 -2.96 5.20
C THR A 148 17.09 -3.47 6.11
N LEU A 149 17.96 -2.56 6.55
CA LEU A 149 18.98 -2.80 7.56
C LEU A 149 18.50 -2.21 8.89
N LEU A 150 18.40 -3.05 9.91
CA LEU A 150 18.11 -2.69 11.29
C LEU A 150 19.42 -2.83 12.06
N ASP A 151 20.02 -1.70 12.43
CA ASP A 151 21.30 -1.70 13.12
C ASP A 151 21.11 -2.03 14.61
N ALA A 152 22.10 -2.66 15.24
CA ALA A 152 22.07 -3.04 16.66
C ALA A 152 21.84 -1.84 17.61
N ASN A 153 22.17 -0.63 17.15
CA ASN A 153 22.05 0.63 17.88
C ASN A 153 20.73 1.39 17.58
N GLY A 154 19.78 0.75 16.88
CA GLY A 154 18.47 1.34 16.57
C GLY A 154 18.41 2.15 15.27
N GLY A 155 19.50 2.20 14.49
CA GLY A 155 19.50 2.77 13.15
C GLY A 155 18.63 1.96 12.18
N VAL A 156 17.91 2.63 11.29
CA VAL A 156 17.11 1.99 10.24
C VAL A 156 17.49 2.59 8.90
N ARG A 157 17.87 1.73 7.96
CA ARG A 157 18.20 2.12 6.58
C ARG A 157 17.45 1.22 5.62
N GLY A 158 17.00 1.77 4.49
CA GLY A 158 16.31 0.99 3.47
C GLY A 158 16.68 1.49 2.08
N PHE A 159 16.82 0.57 1.13
CA PHE A 159 17.11 0.89 -0.26
C PHE A 159 16.70 -0.25 -1.19
N ASP A 160 16.45 0.10 -2.45
CA ASP A 160 16.24 -0.89 -3.51
C ASP A 160 17.59 -1.48 -3.94
N THR A 161 17.63 -2.79 -4.19
CA THR A 161 18.84 -3.50 -4.60
C THR A 161 18.85 -3.86 -6.08
N GLY A 162 17.72 -3.66 -6.79
CA GLY A 162 17.58 -3.95 -8.23
C GLY A 162 16.48 -4.98 -8.53
N PRO A 163 16.40 -5.50 -9.77
CA PRO A 163 15.37 -6.45 -10.19
C PRO A 163 15.38 -7.76 -9.37
N ALA A 164 14.20 -8.35 -9.19
CA ALA A 164 14.02 -9.71 -8.66
C ALA A 164 13.10 -10.53 -9.56
N ASN A 165 11.77 -10.42 -9.40
CA ASN A 165 10.78 -11.22 -10.15
C ASN A 165 10.10 -10.42 -11.28
N ALA A 166 10.76 -9.38 -11.82
CA ALA A 166 10.22 -8.52 -12.88
C ALA A 166 10.32 -9.16 -14.28
#